data_AF-A0A2A2HRG6-F1
#
_entry.id   AF-A0A2A2HRG6-F1
#
_cell.length_a   1.000
_cell.length_b   1.000
_cell.length_c   1.000
_cell.angle_alpha   90.00
_cell.angle_beta   90.00
_cell.angle_gamma   90.00
#
_symmetry.space_group_name_H-M   'P 1'
#
loop_
_entity.id
_entity.type
_entity.pdbx_description
1 polymer ?
#
loop_
_entity_poly.entity_id
_entity_poly.type
_entity_poly.pdbx_seq_one_letter_code
_entity_poly.pdbx_strand_id
1 'polypeptide(L)' 'EVIATYIESLESQIKQLSEKLQVLESRLNQNSRNSSKPPSTDFFVKGKPNPKSLRKKSEKNPGGQEGHPGTTLKMVDNPD' A
#
# COMPACT_ATOMS: atom_id res chain seq x y z
N GLU A 1 -10.76 -20.56 48.84
CA GLU A 1 -10.15 -19.26 48.45
C GLU A 1 -9.36 -19.33 47.15
N VAL A 2 -8.43 -20.29 46.96
CA VAL A 2 -7.64 -20.44 45.72
C VAL A 2 -8.48 -20.57 44.42
N ILE A 3 -9.62 -21.26 44.49
CA ILE A 3 -10.53 -21.40 43.34
C ILE A 3 -11.13 -20.05 42.95
N ALA A 4 -11.51 -19.21 43.92
CA ALA A 4 -12.08 -17.89 43.65
C ALA A 4 -11.03 -16.97 43.01
N THR A 5 -9.81 -16.95 43.54
CA THR A 5 -8.70 -16.17 42.95
C THR A 5 -8.35 -16.64 41.54
N TYR A 6 -8.47 -17.95 41.27
CA TYR A 6 -8.25 -18.49 39.93
C TYR A 6 -9.34 -18.05 38.96
N ILE A 7 -10.61 -18.08 39.38
CA ILE A 7 -11.74 -17.59 38.58
C ILE A 7 -11.58 -16.09 38.27
N GLU A 8 -11.27 -15.27 39.26
CA GLU A 8 -11.01 -13.83 39.06
C GLU A 8 -9.87 -13.58 38.07
N SER A 9 -8.80 -14.38 38.13
CA SER A 9 -7.68 -14.27 37.19
C SER A 9 -8.09 -14.62 35.75
N LEU A 10 -8.94 -15.63 35.57
CA LEU A 10 -9.45 -16.03 34.27
C LEU A 10 -10.41 -14.98 33.70
N GLU A 11 -11.31 -14.44 34.52
CA GLU A 11 -12.23 -13.38 34.12
C GLU A 11 -11.47 -12.12 33.66
N SER A 12 -10.41 -11.75 34.39
CA SER A 12 -9.53 -10.65 34.00
C SER A 12 -8.87 -10.89 32.64
N GLN A 13 -8.34 -12.10 32.41
CA GLN A 13 -7.73 -12.45 31.12
C GLN A 13 -8.75 -12.46 29.98
N ILE A 14 -9.93 -13.02 30.20
CA ILE A 14 -11.02 -13.04 29.20
C ILE A 14 -11.40 -11.61 28.82
N LYS A 15 -11.55 -10.72 29.81
CA LYS A 15 -11.86 -9.31 29.56
C LYS A 15 -10.77 -8.60 28.75
N GLN A 16 -9.50 -8.80 29.12
CA GLN A 16 -8.39 -8.19 28.37
C GLN A 16 -8.30 -8.71 26.93
N LEU A 17 -8.56 -10.01 26.73
CA LEU A 17 -8.53 -10.62 25.40
C LEU A 17 -9.72 -10.18 24.56
N SER A 18 -10.92 -10.07 25.14
CA SER A 18 -12.11 -9.60 24.42
C SER A 18 -11.97 -8.14 23.98
N GLU A 19 -11.44 -7.27 24.84
CA GLU A 19 -11.14 -5.87 24.49
C GLU A 19 -10.12 -5.78 23.34
N LYS A 20 -9.06 -6.59 23.39
CA LYS A 20 -8.06 -6.65 22.31
C LYS A 20 -8.66 -7.15 21.00
N LEU A 21 -9.50 -8.18 21.05
CA LEU A 21 -10.19 -8.70 19.87
C LEU A 21 -11.08 -7.63 19.24
N GLN A 22 -11.90 -6.94 20.04
CA GLN A 22 -12.79 -5.88 19.55
C GLN A 22 -12.00 -4.76 18.86
N VAL A 23 -10.87 -4.34 19.43
CA VAL A 23 -10.00 -3.32 18.81
C VAL A 23 -9.39 -3.82 17.49
N LEU A 24 -8.93 -5.06 17.45
CA LEU A 24 -8.35 -5.65 16.24
C LEU A 24 -9.39 -5.81 15.13
N GLU A 25 -10.58 -6.31 15.45
CA GLU A 25 -11.70 -6.43 14.52
C GLU A 25 -12.12 -5.06 13.97
N SER A 26 -12.18 -4.05 14.84
CA SER A 26 -12.48 -2.67 14.43
C SER A 26 -11.44 -2.15 13.45
N ARG A 27 -10.15 -2.41 13.69
CA ARG A 27 -9.06 -2.02 12.77
C ARG A 27 -9.13 -2.77 11.44
N LEU A 28 -9.45 -4.06 11.45
CA LEU A 28 -9.60 -4.86 10.23
C LEU A 28 -10.80 -4.43 9.40
N ASN A 29 -11.89 -3.97 10.03
CA ASN A 29 -13.07 -3.48 9.34
C ASN A 29 -12.91 -2.04 8.80
N GLN A 30 -11.82 -1.33 9.13
CA GLN A 30 -11.55 -0.01 8.56
C GLN A 30 -11.05 -0.11 7.11
N ASN A 31 -11.67 0.65 6.22
CA ASN A 31 -11.31 0.81 4.82
C ASN A 31 -11.48 2.28 4.38
N SER A 32 -11.15 2.61 3.13
CA SER A 32 -11.25 3.98 2.64
C SER A 32 -12.68 4.57 2.68
N ARG A 33 -13.71 3.72 2.72
CA ARG A 33 -15.12 4.17 2.74
C ARG A 33 -15.60 4.62 4.13
N ASN A 34 -14.98 4.11 5.19
CA ASN A 34 -15.44 4.34 6.57
C ASN A 34 -14.37 4.96 7.50
N SER A 35 -13.17 5.29 6.99
CA SER A 35 -12.05 5.80 7.81
C SER A 35 -11.44 7.13 7.34
N SER A 36 -12.03 7.79 6.33
CA SER A 36 -11.50 9.00 5.68
C SER A 36 -10.08 8.85 5.08
N LYS A 37 -9.54 7.64 5.05
CA LYS A 37 -8.26 7.31 4.38
C LYS A 37 -8.48 7.28 2.87
N PRO A 38 -7.48 7.63 2.04
CA PRO A 38 -7.62 7.57 0.60
C PRO A 38 -7.78 6.11 0.10
N PRO A 39 -8.50 5.86 -1.01
CA PRO A 39 -8.70 4.52 -1.60
C PRO A 39 -7.41 3.78 -1.98
N SER A 40 -6.29 4.49 -2.10
CA SER A 40 -4.96 3.88 -2.27
C SER A 40 -4.59 3.05 -1.04
N THR A 41 -4.96 3.45 0.17
CA THR A 41 -4.61 2.77 1.44
C THR A 41 -5.18 1.36 1.57
N ASP A 42 -6.19 1.02 0.78
CA ASP A 42 -6.81 -0.31 0.73
C ASP A 42 -5.92 -1.36 0.01
N PHE A 43 -4.59 -1.20 -0.02
CA PHE A 43 -3.64 -2.10 -0.72
C PHE A 43 -3.75 -3.57 -0.27
N PHE A 44 -4.21 -3.83 0.95
CA PHE A 44 -4.39 -5.19 1.48
C PHE A 44 -5.70 -5.85 1.04
N VAL A 45 -6.64 -5.09 0.46
CA VAL A 45 -7.82 -5.68 -0.19
C VAL A 45 -7.31 -6.30 -1.50
N LYS A 46 -7.02 -7.61 -1.42
CA LYS A 46 -6.36 -8.51 -2.40
C LYS A 46 -6.86 -8.45 -3.86
N GLY A 47 -7.83 -7.61 -4.18
CA GLY A 47 -8.50 -7.54 -5.48
C GLY A 47 -8.05 -6.41 -6.41
N LYS A 48 -7.17 -5.49 -6.00
CA LYS A 48 -6.67 -4.45 -6.93
C LYS A 48 -5.43 -4.96 -7.67
N PRO A 49 -5.54 -5.38 -8.95
CA PRO A 49 -4.36 -5.70 -9.73
C PRO A 49 -3.49 -4.44 -9.83
N ASN A 50 -2.15 -4.61 -9.72
CA ASN A 50 -1.22 -3.53 -10.01
C ASN A 50 -1.61 -2.90 -11.35
N PRO A 51 -1.64 -1.56 -11.46
CA PRO A 51 -1.99 -0.89 -12.70
C PRO A 51 -1.02 -1.35 -13.78
N LYS A 52 -1.51 -2.18 -14.70
CA LYS A 52 -0.74 -2.61 -15.86
C LYS A 52 -0.69 -1.46 -16.83
N SER A 53 0.49 -1.17 -17.36
CA SER A 53 0.64 -0.21 -18.45
C SER A 53 -0.27 -0.62 -19.61
N LEU A 54 -1.20 0.26 -19.97
CA LEU A 54 -2.03 0.10 -21.17
C LEU A 54 -1.27 0.50 -22.45
N ARG A 55 0.00 0.93 -22.32
CA ARG A 55 0.83 1.33 -23.45
C ARG A 55 1.11 0.11 -24.33
N LYS A 56 0.68 0.18 -25.58
CA LYS A 56 1.10 -0.78 -26.61
C LYS A 56 2.52 -0.46 -27.06
N LYS A 57 3.28 -1.50 -27.45
CA LYS A 57 4.59 -1.31 -28.06
C LYS A 57 4.41 -0.45 -29.31
N SER A 58 5.20 0.61 -29.41
CA SER A 58 5.30 1.43 -30.61
C SER A 58 6.32 0.78 -31.53
N GLU A 59 5.97 0.62 -32.81
CA GLU A 59 6.93 0.21 -33.85
C GLU A 59 7.84 1.37 -34.29
N LYS A 60 7.60 2.59 -33.77
CA LYS A 60 8.48 3.74 -34.02
C LYS A 60 9.80 3.57 -33.28
N ASN A 61 10.89 3.86 -33.99
CA ASN A 61 12.22 3.94 -33.41
C ASN A 61 12.30 5.05 -32.35
N PRO A 62 13.08 4.86 -31.28
CA PRO A 62 13.37 5.93 -30.34
C PRO A 62 14.15 7.05 -31.03
N GLY A 63 13.71 8.29 -30.88
CA GLY A 63 14.37 9.46 -31.48
C GLY A 63 13.38 10.49 -32.01
N GLY A 64 13.91 11.50 -32.69
CA GLY A 64 13.13 12.48 -33.44
C GLY A 64 12.49 11.86 -34.69
N GLN A 65 11.60 12.61 -35.34
CA GLN A 65 11.03 12.22 -36.63
C GLN A 65 12.12 12.20 -37.72
N GLU A 66 11.90 11.44 -38.79
CA GLU A 66 12.80 11.44 -39.94
C GLU A 66 12.98 12.87 -40.48
N GLY A 67 14.22 13.29 -40.68
CA GLY A 67 14.57 14.64 -41.15
C GLY A 67 14.72 15.70 -40.06
N HIS A 68 14.39 15.42 -38.80
CA HIS A 68 14.68 16.36 -37.72
C HIS A 68 16.18 16.37 -37.35
N PRO A 69 16.84 17.54 -37.32
CA PRO A 69 18.21 17.63 -36.85
C PRO A 69 18.28 17.31 -35.35
N GLY A 70 19.08 16.29 -34.99
CA GLY A 70 19.33 15.96 -33.60
C GLY A 70 20.18 17.01 -32.90
N THR A 71 19.85 17.33 -31.64
CA THR A 71 20.57 18.33 -30.83
C THR A 71 21.28 17.69 -29.63
N THR A 72 21.87 16.51 -29.82
CA THR A 72 22.59 15.81 -28.74
C THR A 72 23.85 16.59 -28.37
N LEU A 73 23.98 16.94 -27.09
CA LEU A 73 25.15 17.62 -26.53
C LEU A 73 26.37 16.69 -26.65
N LYS A 74 27.46 17.17 -27.24
CA LYS A 74 28.69 16.40 -27.40
C LYS A 74 29.49 16.43 -26.09
N MET A 75 30.13 15.32 -25.73
CA MET A 75 31.11 15.36 -24.64
C MET A 75 32.23 16.34 -25.01
N VAL A 76 32.58 17.19 -24.07
CA VAL A 76 33.69 18.14 -24.13
C VAL A 76 34.66 17.79 -23.01
N ASP A 77 35.97 17.91 -23.28
CA ASP A 77 37.00 17.49 -22.34
C ASP A 77 37.00 18.33 -21.05
N ASN A 78 36.52 19.57 -21.11
CA ASN A 78 36.45 20.46 -19.96
C ASN A 78 35.11 21.21 -19.94
N PRO A 79 34.12 20.74 -19.15
CA PRO A 79 32.88 21.46 -18.93
C PRO A 79 33.07 22.64 -17.97
N ASP A 80 32.31 23.71 -18.16
CA ASP A 80 32.20 24.83 -17.21
C ASP A 80 31.46 24.41 -15.93
#